data_AF-A0A9D1K2E8-F1
#
_entry.id   AF-A0A9D1K2E8-F1
#
_cell.length_a   1.000
_cell.length_b   1.000
_cell.length_c   1.000
_cell.angle_alpha   90.00
_cell.angle_beta   90.00
_cell.angle_gamma   90.00
#
_symmetry.space_group_name_H-M   'P 1'
#
loop_
_entity.id
_entity.type
_entity.pdbx_description
1 polymer ?
#
loop_
_entity_poly.entity_id
_entity_poly.type
_entity_poly.pdbx_seq_one_letter_code
_entity_poly.pdbx_strand_id
1 'polypeptide(L)'
;MAKLIVNTEKKGAKINRNIYGHFSEHLGRCIYNGLFVGKDSPIPNVNGMRTDVVEVLRQIRVPVLRWPGGCFADEYHWKDGVGPQETRKRMVNTNWGGVVEDNSFGTHEFMELCRQIGCEPYVNGNVGSGTVQEMSEWVEYMTFDGVSPMAEARKRNGRE
;
A
#
# COMPACT_ATOMS: atom_id res chain seq x y z
N MET A 1 -21.31 -38.37 -18.68
CA MET A 1 -22.06 -37.26 -18.04
C MET A 1 -21.58 -37.17 -16.60
N ALA A 2 -21.07 -36.02 -16.17
CA ALA A 2 -20.66 -35.84 -14.77
C ALA A 2 -21.89 -35.51 -13.90
N LYS A 3 -22.02 -36.16 -12.74
CA LYS A 3 -23.05 -35.87 -11.75
C LYS A 3 -22.40 -35.30 -10.49
N LEU A 4 -22.82 -34.10 -10.09
CA LEU A 4 -22.38 -33.42 -8.87
C LEU A 4 -23.55 -33.33 -7.89
N ILE A 5 -23.27 -33.46 -6.59
CA ILE A 5 -24.26 -33.31 -5.50
C ILE A 5 -23.72 -32.26 -4.53
N VAL A 6 -24.52 -31.21 -4.27
CA VAL A 6 -24.22 -30.18 -3.28
C VAL A 6 -25.10 -30.41 -2.05
N ASN A 7 -24.49 -30.69 -0.91
CA ASN A 7 -25.20 -30.88 0.36
C ASN A 7 -25.03 -29.62 1.24
N THR A 8 -26.12 -28.88 1.46
CA THR A 8 -26.12 -27.62 2.22
C THR A 8 -26.12 -27.82 3.74
N GLU A 9 -26.36 -29.04 4.23
CA GLU A 9 -26.28 -29.42 5.65
C GLU A 9 -24.84 -29.74 6.07
N LYS A 10 -24.02 -30.22 5.14
CA LYS A 10 -22.57 -30.45 5.35
C LYS A 10 -21.77 -29.17 5.12
N LYS A 11 -21.87 -28.21 6.05
CA LYS A 11 -21.09 -26.97 5.98
C LYS A 11 -19.59 -27.23 6.23
N GLY A 12 -18.75 -26.75 5.33
CA GLY A 12 -17.30 -26.70 5.52
C GLY A 12 -16.85 -25.46 6.32
N ALA A 13 -15.55 -25.15 6.26
CA ALA A 13 -15.01 -23.94 6.87
C ALA A 13 -15.56 -22.67 6.20
N LYS A 14 -15.62 -21.57 6.98
CA LYS A 14 -15.93 -20.25 6.42
C LYS A 14 -14.81 -19.83 5.47
N ILE A 15 -15.17 -19.51 4.23
CA ILE A 15 -14.22 -18.95 3.27
C ILE A 15 -13.84 -17.54 3.76
N ASN A 16 -12.58 -17.37 4.18
CA ASN A 16 -12.09 -16.07 4.61
C ASN A 16 -12.04 -15.12 3.41
N ARG A 17 -12.61 -13.92 3.53
CA ARG A 17 -12.62 -12.93 2.44
C ARG A 17 -11.20 -12.62 1.94
N ASN A 18 -10.19 -12.67 2.81
CA ASN A 18 -8.82 -12.31 2.48
C ASN A 18 -8.14 -13.25 1.48
N ILE A 19 -8.75 -14.40 1.11
CA ILE A 19 -8.26 -15.19 -0.04
C ILE A 19 -8.43 -14.44 -1.37
N TYR A 20 -9.32 -13.44 -1.41
CA TYR A 20 -9.51 -12.53 -2.54
C TYR A 20 -8.68 -11.25 -2.37
N GLY A 21 -7.58 -11.30 -1.61
CA GLY A 21 -6.66 -10.18 -1.44
C GLY A 21 -5.92 -9.82 -2.73
N HIS A 22 -5.44 -8.59 -2.79
CA HIS A 22 -4.68 -8.06 -3.91
C HIS A 22 -3.28 -7.63 -3.50
N PHE A 23 -2.44 -7.37 -4.51
CA PHE A 23 -1.04 -7.00 -4.33
C PHE A 23 -0.66 -5.90 -5.34
N SER A 24 -0.04 -4.83 -4.83
CA SER A 24 0.52 -3.72 -5.61
C SER A 24 1.99 -3.48 -5.25
N GLU A 25 2.88 -3.55 -6.24
CA GLU A 25 4.31 -3.26 -6.07
C GLU A 25 4.67 -1.95 -6.75
N HIS A 26 5.69 -1.26 -6.23
CA HIS A 26 6.41 -0.22 -6.97
C HIS A 26 7.12 -0.85 -8.18
N LEU A 27 6.36 -1.08 -9.25
CA LEU A 27 6.78 -1.81 -10.45
C LEU A 27 6.04 -1.26 -11.67
N GLY A 28 6.81 -0.75 -12.63
CA GLY A 28 6.29 -0.26 -13.90
C GLY A 28 5.22 0.80 -13.70
N ARG A 29 3.97 0.48 -14.08
CA ARG A 29 2.82 1.38 -13.95
C ARG A 29 1.78 0.89 -12.94
N CYS A 30 2.15 -0.02 -12.04
CA CYS A 30 1.22 -0.52 -11.03
C CYS A 30 0.79 0.62 -10.08
N ILE A 31 1.76 1.31 -9.48
CA ILE A 31 1.52 2.49 -8.65
C ILE A 31 1.32 3.72 -9.53
N TYR A 32 2.38 4.18 -10.20
CA TYR A 32 2.35 5.39 -11.00
C TYR A 32 1.52 5.22 -12.28
N ASN A 33 0.57 6.13 -12.50
CA ASN A 33 -0.43 6.12 -13.57
C ASN A 33 -1.51 5.01 -13.43
N GLY A 34 -1.19 3.88 -12.79
CA GLY A 34 -2.13 2.78 -12.53
C GLY A 34 -3.07 3.06 -11.36
N LEU A 35 -2.54 3.53 -10.23
CA LEU A 35 -3.31 3.88 -9.03
C LEU A 35 -3.17 5.38 -8.71
N PHE A 36 -1.94 5.87 -8.72
CA PHE A 36 -1.57 7.22 -8.33
C PHE A 36 -1.19 8.05 -9.55
N VAL A 37 -1.87 9.17 -9.74
CA VAL A 37 -1.66 10.11 -10.84
C VAL A 37 -1.15 11.47 -10.36
N GLY A 38 -1.13 11.71 -9.05
CA GLY A 38 -0.81 13.01 -8.44
C GLY A 38 -2.02 13.94 -8.37
N LYS A 39 -2.05 14.85 -7.38
CA LYS A 39 -3.21 15.70 -7.08
C LYS A 39 -3.53 16.68 -8.22
N ASP A 40 -2.51 17.19 -8.88
CA ASP A 40 -2.63 18.18 -9.96
C ASP A 40 -2.86 17.54 -11.35
N SER A 41 -3.06 16.21 -11.40
CA SER A 41 -3.32 15.50 -12.64
C SER A 41 -4.66 15.91 -13.25
N PRO A 42 -4.76 16.04 -14.59
CA PRO A 42 -6.05 16.23 -15.26
C PRO A 42 -6.95 14.98 -15.19
N ILE A 43 -6.40 13.82 -14.82
CA ILE A 43 -7.18 12.60 -14.61
C ILE A 43 -7.99 12.77 -13.32
N PRO A 44 -9.33 12.54 -13.34
CA PRO A 44 -10.15 12.63 -12.14
C PRO A 44 -9.60 11.80 -10.99
N ASN A 45 -9.31 12.45 -9.86
CA ASN A 45 -8.65 11.83 -8.72
C ASN A 45 -9.14 12.40 -7.39
N VAL A 46 -9.00 11.62 -6.32
CA VAL A 46 -9.15 12.07 -4.93
C VAL A 46 -7.82 11.86 -4.24
N ASN A 47 -7.20 12.93 -3.73
CA ASN A 47 -5.88 12.89 -3.09
C ASN A 47 -4.77 12.26 -3.96
N GLY A 48 -4.88 12.37 -5.29
CA GLY A 48 -3.94 11.81 -6.25
C GLY A 48 -4.25 10.38 -6.71
N MET A 49 -5.23 9.70 -6.11
CA MET A 49 -5.68 8.38 -6.55
C MET A 49 -6.79 8.52 -7.59
N ARG A 50 -6.61 7.92 -8.77
CA ARG A 50 -7.58 8.04 -9.86
C ARG A 50 -8.91 7.37 -9.51
N THR A 51 -10.01 8.09 -9.65
CA THR A 51 -11.32 7.68 -9.09
C THR A 51 -11.91 6.49 -9.82
N ASP A 52 -11.64 6.34 -11.11
CA ASP A 52 -12.12 5.23 -11.93
C ASP A 52 -11.59 3.88 -11.44
N VAL A 53 -10.30 3.80 -11.09
CA VAL A 53 -9.70 2.56 -10.56
C VAL A 53 -10.15 2.31 -9.12
N VAL A 54 -10.17 3.33 -8.27
CA VAL A 54 -10.66 3.19 -6.88
C VAL A 54 -12.08 2.65 -6.85
N GLU A 55 -12.97 3.16 -7.70
CA GLU A 55 -14.36 2.70 -7.75
C GLU A 55 -14.48 1.24 -8.18
N VAL A 56 -13.70 0.81 -9.18
CA VAL A 56 -13.68 -0.63 -9.58
C VAL A 56 -13.18 -1.51 -8.43
N LEU A 57 -12.15 -1.09 -7.70
CA LEU A 57 -11.62 -1.84 -6.55
C LEU A 57 -12.65 -1.93 -5.41
N ARG A 58 -13.46 -0.89 -5.19
CA ARG A 58 -14.60 -0.92 -4.26
C ARG A 58 -15.67 -1.92 -4.72
N GLN A 59 -16.01 -1.90 -6.01
CA GLN A 59 -17.07 -2.76 -6.58
C GLN A 59 -16.72 -4.25 -6.50
N ILE A 60 -15.46 -4.63 -6.71
CA ILE A 60 -15.00 -6.01 -6.54
C ILE A 60 -14.75 -6.38 -5.07
N ARG A 61 -14.96 -5.44 -4.15
CA ARG A 61 -14.87 -5.63 -2.69
C ARG A 61 -13.51 -6.14 -2.26
N VAL A 62 -12.43 -5.50 -2.73
CA VAL A 62 -11.07 -5.83 -2.30
C VAL A 62 -11.00 -5.82 -0.76
N PRO A 63 -10.66 -6.95 -0.12
CA PRO A 63 -10.69 -7.05 1.33
C PRO A 63 -9.37 -6.63 1.99
N VAL A 64 -8.25 -6.85 1.29
CA VAL A 64 -6.89 -6.55 1.76
C VAL A 64 -5.99 -6.25 0.56
N LEU A 65 -5.07 -5.29 0.71
CA LEU A 65 -4.10 -4.93 -0.33
C LEU A 65 -2.68 -4.96 0.24
N ARG A 66 -1.76 -5.71 -0.39
CA ARG A 66 -0.34 -5.76 -0.03
C ARG A 66 0.49 -4.70 -0.76
N TRP A 67 1.44 -4.05 -0.07
CA TRP A 67 2.38 -3.03 -0.58
C TRP A 67 3.61 -2.92 0.36
N PRO A 68 4.81 -2.42 0.00
CA PRO A 68 5.27 -1.85 -1.29
C PRO A 68 5.79 -2.86 -2.29
N GLY A 69 5.87 -4.12 -1.89
CA GLY A 69 5.84 -5.28 -2.77
C GLY A 69 6.97 -6.27 -2.62
N GLY A 70 7.12 -7.19 -3.57
CA GLY A 70 7.90 -8.41 -3.42
C GLY A 70 9.38 -8.11 -3.24
N CYS A 71 10.10 -7.94 -4.35
CA CYS A 71 11.52 -7.62 -4.30
C CYS A 71 11.73 -6.17 -3.85
N PHE A 72 10.86 -5.24 -4.27
CA PHE A 72 11.00 -3.83 -3.92
C PHE A 72 10.95 -3.58 -2.40
N ALA A 73 10.14 -4.32 -1.63
CA ALA A 73 10.08 -4.07 -0.19
C ALA A 73 11.40 -4.35 0.52
N ASP A 74 12.20 -5.31 0.05
CA ASP A 74 13.49 -5.65 0.66
C ASP A 74 14.60 -4.65 0.30
N GLU A 75 14.30 -3.61 -0.49
CA GLU A 75 15.17 -2.45 -0.77
C GLU A 75 14.52 -1.13 -0.36
N TYR A 76 13.28 -1.16 0.14
CA TYR A 76 12.54 0.03 0.47
C TYR A 76 12.86 0.52 1.87
N HIS A 77 13.28 1.78 1.97
CA HIS A 77 13.46 2.47 3.25
C HIS A 77 12.31 3.44 3.49
N TRP A 78 11.36 3.06 4.36
CA TRP A 78 10.06 3.73 4.46
C TRP A 78 10.10 5.22 4.76
N LYS A 79 11.16 5.69 5.44
CA LYS A 79 11.37 7.11 5.73
C LYS A 79 11.57 7.95 4.47
N ASP A 80 12.02 7.35 3.37
CA ASP A 80 12.21 8.03 2.09
C ASP A 80 10.87 8.37 1.42
N GLY A 81 9.77 7.68 1.80
CA GLY A 81 8.42 7.90 1.29
C GLY A 81 7.46 8.63 2.23
N VAL A 82 7.96 9.36 3.24
CA VAL A 82 7.13 10.19 4.12
C VAL A 82 7.69 11.61 4.22
N GLY A 83 6.88 12.55 4.74
CA GLY A 83 7.23 13.96 4.77
C GLY A 83 6.85 14.71 3.49
N PRO A 84 7.25 16.00 3.39
CA PRO A 84 6.93 16.84 2.24
C PRO A 84 7.45 16.23 0.95
N GLN A 85 6.57 16.09 -0.05
CA GLN A 85 6.85 15.34 -1.29
C GLN A 85 8.07 15.88 -2.03
N GLU A 86 8.29 17.18 -2.01
CA GLU A 86 9.43 17.87 -2.63
C GLU A 86 10.78 17.53 -2.00
N THR A 87 10.78 16.99 -0.77
CA THR A 87 11.99 16.59 -0.04
C THR A 87 12.22 15.08 -0.04
N ARG A 88 11.28 14.29 -0.56
CA ARG A 88 11.40 12.82 -0.59
C ARG A 88 12.55 12.40 -1.49
N LYS A 89 13.25 11.34 -1.09
CA LYS A 89 14.42 10.87 -1.83
C LYS A 89 13.97 10.14 -3.08
N ARG A 90 14.74 10.32 -4.15
CA ARG A 90 14.65 9.46 -5.32
C ARG A 90 15.57 8.25 -5.13
N MET A 91 15.11 7.08 -5.52
CA MET A 91 15.91 5.85 -5.49
C MET A 91 15.88 5.15 -6.84
N VAL A 92 16.83 4.26 -7.09
CA VAL A 92 16.85 3.43 -8.29
C VAL A 92 16.16 2.12 -7.95
N ASN A 93 15.10 1.80 -8.68
CA ASN A 93 14.45 0.50 -8.58
C ASN A 93 15.29 -0.54 -9.35
N THR A 94 16.20 -1.19 -8.63
CA THR A 94 17.21 -2.07 -9.21
C THR A 94 16.59 -3.32 -9.85
N ASN A 95 15.54 -3.86 -9.22
CA ASN A 95 14.84 -5.06 -9.66
C ASN A 95 14.01 -4.87 -10.92
N TRP A 96 13.49 -3.66 -11.15
CA TRP A 96 12.53 -3.37 -12.21
C TRP A 96 13.03 -2.37 -13.24
N GLY A 97 14.17 -2.68 -13.86
CA GLY A 97 14.70 -1.94 -15.01
C GLY A 97 15.57 -0.73 -14.68
N GLY A 98 15.98 -0.57 -13.42
CA GLY A 98 16.86 0.53 -13.00
C GLY A 98 16.21 1.91 -13.11
N VAL A 99 14.87 1.96 -13.07
CA VAL A 99 14.11 3.21 -13.21
C VAL A 99 14.14 4.01 -11.92
N VAL A 100 14.04 5.33 -12.05
CA VAL A 100 13.97 6.23 -10.90
C VAL A 100 12.59 6.14 -10.27
N GLU A 101 12.58 5.78 -9.00
CA GLU A 101 11.45 5.82 -8.07
C GLU A 101 11.52 7.16 -7.31
N ASP A 102 10.47 7.99 -7.40
CA ASP A 102 10.45 9.32 -6.80
C ASP A 102 9.83 9.38 -5.40
N ASN A 103 9.29 8.27 -4.92
CA ASN A 103 8.64 8.13 -3.62
C ASN A 103 7.47 9.10 -3.39
N SER A 104 6.87 9.62 -4.45
CA SER A 104 5.67 10.46 -4.36
C SER A 104 4.45 9.69 -3.84
N PHE A 105 4.44 8.36 -4.00
CA PHE A 105 3.51 7.45 -3.34
C PHE A 105 4.23 6.67 -2.22
N GLY A 106 3.94 6.98 -0.97
CA GLY A 106 4.53 6.30 0.18
C GLY A 106 3.51 5.89 1.22
N THR A 107 3.92 5.85 2.50
CA THR A 107 3.08 5.30 3.59
C THR A 107 1.73 6.02 3.69
N HIS A 108 1.71 7.36 3.61
CA HIS A 108 0.48 8.14 3.78
C HIS A 108 -0.47 7.95 2.59
N GLU A 109 0.07 7.95 1.37
CA GLU A 109 -0.73 7.75 0.16
C GLU A 109 -1.28 6.32 0.08
N PHE A 110 -0.52 5.31 0.50
CA PHE A 110 -0.99 3.93 0.58
C PHE A 110 -2.13 3.74 1.59
N MET A 111 -2.00 4.30 2.79
CA MET A 111 -3.05 4.24 3.81
C MET A 111 -4.32 4.97 3.34
N GLU A 112 -4.18 6.10 2.66
CA GLU A 112 -5.29 6.82 2.05
C GLU A 112 -5.97 6.01 0.93
N LEU A 113 -5.20 5.34 0.06
CA LEU A 113 -5.74 4.44 -0.96
C LEU A 113 -6.57 3.32 -0.33
N CYS A 114 -6.04 2.64 0.69
CA CYS A 114 -6.77 1.60 1.41
C CYS A 114 -8.08 2.13 2.02
N ARG A 115 -8.06 3.34 2.59
CA ARG A 115 -9.26 4.02 3.10
C ARG A 115 -10.29 4.31 2.00
N GLN A 116 -9.85 4.79 0.84
CA GLN A 116 -10.75 5.07 -0.28
C GLN A 116 -11.38 3.79 -0.86
N ILE A 117 -10.61 2.70 -0.95
CA ILE A 117 -11.11 1.39 -1.39
C ILE A 117 -12.02 0.76 -0.31
N GLY A 118 -11.77 1.05 0.97
CA GLY A 118 -12.41 0.37 2.09
C GLY A 118 -11.83 -1.02 2.33
N CYS A 119 -10.52 -1.21 2.09
CA CYS A 119 -9.80 -2.46 2.30
C CYS A 119 -8.79 -2.34 3.44
N GLU A 120 -8.36 -3.49 3.99
CA GLU A 120 -7.31 -3.53 4.99
C GLU A 120 -5.92 -3.31 4.35
N PRO A 121 -5.04 -2.52 4.96
CA PRO A 121 -3.65 -2.43 4.54
C PRO A 121 -2.85 -3.66 4.99
N TYR A 122 -2.05 -4.22 4.09
CA TYR A 122 -1.01 -5.20 4.42
C TYR A 122 0.37 -4.66 4.00
N VAL A 123 1.15 -4.22 4.99
CA VAL A 123 2.49 -3.66 4.79
C VAL A 123 3.55 -4.76 4.78
N ASN A 124 4.39 -4.79 3.74
CA ASN A 124 5.55 -5.67 3.64
C ASN A 124 6.81 -4.91 4.05
N GLY A 125 7.42 -5.31 5.17
CA GLY A 125 8.61 -4.66 5.72
C GLY A 125 9.92 -5.14 5.09
N ASN A 126 10.92 -4.26 5.05
CA ASN A 126 12.26 -4.58 4.56
C ASN A 126 13.04 -5.41 5.61
N VAL A 127 13.34 -6.67 5.28
CA VAL A 127 14.26 -7.51 6.08
C VAL A 127 15.57 -7.75 5.34
N GLY A 128 15.56 -7.71 4.00
CA GLY A 128 16.74 -7.98 3.18
C GLY A 128 17.87 -6.97 3.35
N SER A 129 17.55 -5.67 3.37
CA SER A 129 18.55 -4.58 3.49
C SER A 129 18.25 -3.58 4.61
N GLY A 130 17.09 -3.70 5.25
CA GLY A 130 16.68 -2.86 6.36
C GLY A 130 17.24 -3.30 7.71
N THR A 131 16.87 -2.57 8.76
CA THR A 131 17.23 -2.93 10.14
C THR A 131 16.01 -3.31 10.97
N VAL A 132 16.23 -4.06 12.06
CA VAL A 132 15.16 -4.36 13.04
C VAL A 132 14.54 -3.06 13.58
N GLN A 133 15.36 -2.07 13.89
CA GLN A 133 14.91 -0.76 14.36
C GLN A 133 14.02 -0.07 13.32
N GLU A 134 14.41 -0.09 12.06
CA GLU A 134 13.66 0.54 10.98
C GLU A 134 12.23 0.00 10.87
N MET A 135 12.06 -1.32 10.91
CA MET A 135 10.73 -1.93 10.85
C MET A 135 9.92 -1.65 12.11
N SER A 136 10.55 -1.69 13.29
CA SER A 136 9.91 -1.34 14.57
C SER A 136 9.39 0.10 14.55
N GLU A 137 10.22 1.05 14.11
CA GLU A 137 9.85 2.46 13.99
C GLU A 137 8.76 2.68 12.96
N TRP A 138 8.70 1.88 11.88
CA TRP A 138 7.63 2.00 10.90
C TRP A 138 6.27 1.61 11.50
N VAL A 139 6.23 0.53 12.28
CA VAL A 139 5.02 0.10 12.99
C VAL A 139 4.59 1.16 14.01
N GLU A 140 5.53 1.69 14.79
CA GLU A 140 5.28 2.77 15.74
C GLU A 140 4.73 4.02 15.03
N TYR A 141 5.38 4.44 13.93
CA TYR A 141 4.95 5.57 13.10
C TYR A 141 3.52 5.39 12.62
N MET A 142 3.14 4.19 12.17
CA MET A 142 1.81 3.93 11.62
C MET A 142 0.71 3.79 12.67
N THR A 143 1.02 3.25 13.86
CA THR A 143 -0.03 2.73 14.77
C THR A 143 -0.03 3.32 16.17
N PHE A 144 1.07 3.93 16.64
CA PHE A 144 1.14 4.41 18.01
C PHE A 144 0.28 5.66 18.22
N ASP A 145 -0.58 5.64 19.23
CA ASP A 145 -1.54 6.70 19.58
C ASP A 145 -1.04 7.62 20.71
N GLY A 146 0.09 7.27 21.34
CA GLY A 146 0.73 8.06 22.38
C GLY A 146 1.67 9.16 21.85
N VAL A 147 2.59 9.57 22.73
CA VAL A 147 3.63 10.58 22.42
C VAL A 147 4.96 9.87 22.27
N SER A 148 5.51 9.92 21.06
CA SER A 148 6.83 9.39 20.74
C SER A 148 7.43 10.15 19.54
N PRO A 149 8.74 10.04 19.27
CA PRO A 149 9.33 10.65 18.10
C PRO A 149 8.65 10.26 16.79
N MET A 150 8.22 9.00 16.62
CA MET A 150 7.57 8.52 15.40
C MET A 150 6.10 8.94 15.31
N ALA A 151 5.34 8.92 16.41
CA ALA A 151 3.97 9.43 16.41
C ALA A 151 3.93 10.95 16.14
N GLU A 152 4.84 11.71 16.73
CA GLU A 152 4.96 13.15 16.47
C GLU A 152 5.44 13.44 15.04
N ALA A 153 6.30 12.58 14.46
CA ALA A 153 6.65 12.66 13.04
C ALA A 153 5.43 12.41 12.14
N ARG A 154 4.58 11.42 12.46
CA ARG A 154 3.33 11.16 11.73
C ARG A 154 2.42 12.37 11.74
N LYS A 155 2.21 12.97 12.92
CA LYS A 155 1.41 14.20 13.11
C LYS A 155 1.95 15.37 12.29
N ARG A 156 3.26 15.64 12.35
CA ARG A 156 3.91 16.68 11.54
C ARG A 156 3.71 16.48 10.04
N ASN A 157 3.60 15.23 9.60
CA ASN A 157 3.37 14.88 8.20
C ASN A 157 1.87 14.89 7.81
N GLY A 158 0.99 15.42 8.67
CA GLY A 158 -0.42 15.66 8.33
C GLY A 158 -1.37 14.51 8.68
N ARG A 159 -0.96 13.57 9.52
CA ARG A 159 -1.82 12.49 10.01
C ARG A 159 -1.79 12.35 11.54
N GLU A 160 -2.94 12.55 12.17
CA GLU A 160 -3.16 12.23 13.59
C GLU A 160 -3.23 10.71 13.82
#